data_AF-A0A183E098-F1
#
_entry.id   AF-A0A183E098-F1
#
_cell.length_a   1.000
_cell.length_b   1.000
_cell.length_c   1.000
_cell.angle_alpha   90.00
_cell.angle_beta   90.00
_cell.angle_gamma   90.00
#
_symmetry.space_group_name_H-M   'P 1'
#
loop_
_entity.id
_entity.type
_entity.pdbx_description
1 polymer ?
#
loop_
_entity_poly.entity_id
_entity_poly.type
_entity_poly.pdbx_seq_one_letter_code
_entity_poly.pdbx_strand_id
1 'polypeptide(L)'
;MVSFPVHRIRFCARGQLDSAERECFALSFTQKNATATDAALHQCHVFRCQLPEAAGKALLSFANAFRNNSGSSSSSSTVLPRPIPTRRTSNATAEDETASSLEGAFSSGGEEDFQFDAFLEMREEDAKRGFMICPQEKNCFKLRRDREKRVVVVLQQTAGPKILTVKKCFGLLLGAGRNLRHSDMHLLEMVSEYVFFEYCNDYSQSTGRGNDARTYIVEAVWHPHLQNLEVLNTETPRETRVFMTVAVDVILTGIDEPVRFNMECKARIFHEHERFWYVSRRPVVEKYFLTTRLIITGMMSCYQMPMTTRWGKQTSQTGLCLSRACLRNRVV
;
A
#
# COMPACT_ATOMS: atom_id res chain seq x y z
N MET A 1 29.35 22.84 15.44
CA MET A 1 28.16 22.01 15.13
C MET A 1 26.98 22.64 15.84
N VAL A 2 25.88 22.95 15.14
CA VAL A 2 24.67 23.58 15.72
C VAL A 2 23.60 22.50 15.88
N SER A 3 22.89 22.50 17.01
CA SER A 3 21.84 21.52 17.31
C SER A 3 20.47 22.18 17.29
N PHE A 4 19.51 21.56 16.59
CA PHE A 4 18.13 22.05 16.47
C PHE A 4 17.16 21.04 17.11
N PRO A 5 16.63 21.31 18.32
CA PRO A 5 15.62 20.46 18.91
C PRO A 5 14.36 20.39 18.04
N VAL A 6 13.96 19.17 17.68
CA VAL A 6 12.84 18.90 16.75
C VAL A 6 11.55 19.62 17.16
N HIS A 7 11.24 19.69 18.45
CA HIS A 7 10.04 20.35 18.98
C HIS A 7 10.01 21.87 18.80
N ARG A 8 11.14 22.52 18.47
CA ARG A 8 11.22 23.98 18.23
C ARG A 8 11.23 24.34 16.75
N ILE A 9 11.34 23.34 15.87
CA ILE A 9 11.22 23.54 14.43
C ILE A 9 9.72 23.59 14.09
N ARG A 10 9.26 24.72 13.55
CA ARG A 10 7.85 24.98 13.26
C ARG A 10 7.43 24.40 11.91
N PHE A 11 8.28 24.58 10.91
CA PHE A 11 8.10 24.00 9.59
C PHE A 11 9.44 23.89 8.87
N CYS A 12 9.49 23.02 7.88
CA CYS A 12 10.59 22.86 6.97
C CYS A 12 10.08 22.94 5.53
N ALA A 13 10.86 23.52 4.63
CA ALA A 13 10.52 23.67 3.21
C ALA A 13 11.73 23.33 2.33
N ARG A 14 11.47 22.94 1.08
CA ARG A 14 12.50 22.73 0.07
C ARG A 14 12.34 23.77 -1.03
N GLY A 15 13.45 24.24 -1.59
CA GLY A 15 13.43 25.11 -2.76
C GLY A 15 12.90 24.40 -4.00
N GLN A 16 12.43 25.19 -4.97
CA GLN A 16 11.78 24.66 -6.18
C GLN A 16 12.78 23.93 -7.08
N LEU A 17 12.37 22.78 -7.63
CA LEU A 17 13.21 21.92 -8.47
C LEU A 17 13.73 22.61 -9.74
N ASP A 18 12.92 23.50 -10.31
CA ASP A 18 13.22 24.20 -11.55
C ASP A 18 13.86 25.58 -11.32
N SER A 19 14.31 25.83 -10.09
CA SER A 19 14.94 27.09 -9.69
C SER A 19 16.39 26.89 -9.28
N ALA A 20 17.11 28.01 -9.07
CA ALA A 20 18.45 27.99 -8.47
C ALA A 20 18.47 27.46 -7.01
N GLU A 21 17.29 27.26 -6.41
CA GLU A 21 17.07 26.81 -5.04
C GLU A 21 16.79 25.30 -4.94
N ARG A 22 16.85 24.54 -6.04
CA ARG A 22 16.59 23.09 -6.07
C ARG A 22 17.45 22.25 -5.11
N GLU A 23 18.62 22.79 -4.79
CA GLU A 23 19.61 22.25 -3.87
C GLU A 23 19.42 22.77 -2.43
N CYS A 24 18.45 23.64 -2.19
CA CYS A 24 18.24 24.28 -0.90
C CYS A 24 17.06 23.66 -0.13
N PHE A 25 17.19 23.64 1.20
CA PHE A 25 16.06 23.45 2.10
C PHE A 25 16.15 24.45 3.27
N ALA A 26 15.01 24.81 3.83
CA ALA A 26 14.89 25.80 4.88
C ALA A 26 14.17 25.22 6.10
N LEU A 27 14.61 25.63 7.29
CA LEU A 27 13.97 25.32 8.57
C LEU A 27 13.55 26.61 9.25
N SER A 28 12.27 26.72 9.62
CA SER A 28 11.79 27.76 10.53
C SER A 28 11.90 27.27 11.97
N PHE A 29 12.74 27.93 12.75
CA PHE A 29 13.10 27.55 14.12
C PHE A 29 12.69 28.63 15.11
N THR A 30 12.06 28.24 16.21
CA THR A 30 11.76 29.18 17.30
C THR A 30 12.99 29.28 18.20
N GLN A 31 13.76 30.37 18.09
CA GLN A 31 14.96 30.58 18.91
C GLN A 31 14.59 31.00 20.34
N LYS A 32 13.60 31.88 20.51
CA LYS A 32 13.08 32.33 21.80
C LYS A 32 11.55 32.19 21.81
N ASN A 33 11.00 31.62 22.87
CA ASN A 33 9.55 31.54 23.03
C ASN A 33 9.00 32.92 23.45
N ALA A 34 7.73 33.20 23.15
CA ALA A 34 7.08 34.42 23.62
C ALA A 34 7.01 34.43 25.15
N THR A 35 7.32 35.57 25.77
CA THR A 35 7.11 35.85 27.19
C THR A 35 6.09 36.98 27.34
N ALA A 36 5.56 37.20 28.55
CA ALA A 36 4.54 38.22 28.80
C ALA A 36 4.94 39.64 28.35
N THR A 37 6.24 39.90 28.22
CA THR A 37 6.83 41.19 27.84
C THR A 37 7.50 41.19 26.46
N ASP A 38 7.66 40.04 25.80
CA ASP A 38 8.57 39.90 24.64
C ASP A 38 8.04 38.89 23.62
N ALA A 39 8.06 39.24 22.33
CA ALA A 39 7.52 38.39 21.28
C ALA A 39 8.41 37.15 21.01
N ALA A 40 7.82 36.09 20.45
CA ALA A 40 8.58 34.92 20.03
C ALA A 40 9.54 35.29 18.89
N LEU A 41 10.80 34.88 19.02
CA LEU A 41 11.82 35.12 18.01
C LEU A 41 12.01 33.88 17.15
N HIS A 42 11.65 34.00 15.88
CA HIS A 42 11.73 32.94 14.88
C HIS A 42 12.87 33.23 13.90
N GLN A 43 13.66 32.21 13.58
CA GLN A 43 14.75 32.28 12.61
C GLN A 43 14.53 31.28 11.49
N CYS A 44 14.79 31.71 10.26
CA CYS A 44 14.81 30.83 9.10
C CYS A 44 16.26 30.45 8.80
N HIS A 45 16.57 29.16 8.82
CA HIS A 45 17.88 28.65 8.46
C HIS A 45 17.79 27.99 7.10
N VAL A 46 18.51 28.52 6.12
CA VAL A 46 18.59 27.97 4.76
C VAL A 46 19.89 27.19 4.61
N PHE A 47 19.77 25.97 4.13
CA PHE A 47 20.86 25.04 3.91
C PHE A 47 20.92 24.69 2.43
N ARG A 48 22.13 24.62 1.87
CA ARG A 48 22.36 24.19 0.50
C ARG A 48 23.07 22.83 0.49
N CYS A 49 22.52 21.90 -0.27
CA CYS A 49 23.07 20.58 -0.50
C CYS A 49 23.93 20.56 -1.78
N GLN A 50 24.83 19.58 -1.88
CA GLN A 50 25.63 19.38 -3.09
C GLN A 50 24.84 18.74 -4.24
N LEU A 51 23.72 18.08 -3.91
CA LEU A 51 22.83 17.40 -4.86
C LEU A 51 21.38 17.79 -4.59
N PRO A 52 20.55 18.05 -5.62
CA PRO A 52 19.14 18.38 -5.45
C PRO A 52 18.35 17.33 -4.65
N GLU A 53 18.65 16.04 -4.84
CA GLU A 53 17.99 14.91 -4.18
C GLU A 53 18.23 14.91 -2.67
N ALA A 54 19.38 15.43 -2.22
CA ALA A 54 19.73 15.48 -0.80
C ALA A 54 18.84 16.48 -0.04
N ALA A 55 18.45 17.60 -0.65
CA ALA A 55 17.51 18.55 -0.05
C ALA A 55 16.12 17.91 0.17
N GLY A 56 15.67 17.08 -0.78
CA GLY A 56 14.43 16.30 -0.64
C GLY A 56 14.51 15.25 0.46
N LYS A 57 15.62 14.50 0.54
CA LYS A 57 15.85 13.51 1.59
C LYS A 57 15.89 14.16 2.98
N ALA A 58 16.55 15.31 3.13
CA ALA A 58 16.58 16.06 4.39
C ALA A 58 15.19 16.47 4.85
N LEU A 59 14.36 17.02 3.94
CA LEU A 59 12.98 17.41 4.26
C LEU A 59 12.14 16.23 4.76
N LEU A 60 12.27 15.08 4.09
CA LEU A 60 11.56 13.85 4.47
C LEU A 60 11.98 13.36 5.86
N SER A 61 13.27 13.48 6.22
CA SER A 61 13.76 13.14 7.56
C SER A 61 13.13 14.02 8.64
N PHE A 62 13.00 15.34 8.41
CA PHE A 62 12.34 16.24 9.37
C PHE A 62 10.85 15.96 9.51
N ALA A 63 10.14 15.73 8.41
CA ALA A 63 8.72 15.39 8.43
C ALA A 63 8.44 14.12 9.26
N ASN A 64 9.30 13.11 9.12
CA ASN A 64 9.22 11.89 9.92
C ASN A 64 9.53 12.15 11.41
N ALA A 65 10.48 13.02 11.73
CA ALA A 65 10.80 13.39 13.10
C ALA A 65 9.64 14.11 13.80
N PHE A 66 8.93 15.00 13.11
CA PHE A 66 7.75 15.69 13.66
C PHE A 66 6.63 14.72 14.02
N ARG A 67 6.38 13.71 13.17
CA ARG A 67 5.32 12.72 13.38
C ARG A 67 5.56 11.81 14.59
N ASN A 68 6.81 11.60 14.99
CA ASN A 68 7.14 10.82 16.19
C ASN A 68 6.95 11.61 17.49
N ASN A 69 7.00 12.94 17.45
CA ASN A 69 6.94 13.77 18.66
C ASN A 69 5.51 14.16 19.08
N SER A 70 4.51 13.90 18.24
CA SER A 70 3.09 14.18 18.50
C SER A 70 2.35 13.01 19.18
N GLY A 71 3.05 11.93 19.56
CA GLY A 71 2.46 10.68 20.04
C GLY A 71 2.47 10.45 21.55
N SER A 72 2.84 11.44 22.37
CA SER A 72 2.95 11.27 23.83
C SER A 72 2.24 12.40 24.58
N SER A 73 0.90 12.38 24.59
CA SER A 73 0.11 13.02 25.65
C SER A 73 -1.37 12.61 25.60
N SER A 74 -1.86 12.16 26.77
CA SER A 74 -3.23 12.13 27.29
C SER A 74 -4.26 11.14 26.69
N SER A 75 -4.34 10.00 27.38
CA SER A 75 -5.57 9.30 27.75
C SER A 75 -6.61 10.21 28.43
N SER A 76 -7.85 10.20 27.95
CA SER A 76 -9.06 10.25 28.80
C SER A 76 -10.33 10.15 27.96
N SER A 77 -11.04 9.06 28.19
CA SER A 77 -12.44 8.77 27.90
C SER A 77 -13.41 9.88 28.32
N THR A 78 -14.34 10.28 27.45
CA THR A 78 -15.72 10.63 27.87
C THR A 78 -16.71 10.44 26.71
N VAL A 79 -17.83 9.85 27.09
CA VAL A 79 -19.04 9.46 26.35
C VAL A 79 -19.75 10.65 25.70
N LEU A 80 -20.30 10.46 24.49
CA LEU A 80 -21.35 11.32 23.93
C LEU A 80 -22.61 10.48 23.63
N PRO A 81 -23.81 10.93 24.05
CA PRO A 81 -25.06 10.21 23.80
C PRO A 81 -25.75 10.63 22.49
N ARG A 82 -26.44 9.64 21.93
CA ARG A 82 -27.31 9.65 20.75
C ARG A 82 -28.62 10.43 21.00
N PRO A 83 -29.21 11.10 19.99
CA PRO A 83 -30.66 11.34 19.97
C PRO A 83 -31.40 10.54 18.88
N ILE A 84 -32.64 10.21 19.23
CA ILE A 84 -33.68 9.43 18.54
C ILE A 84 -34.42 10.33 17.50
N PRO A 85 -35.00 9.76 16.42
CA PRO A 85 -35.68 10.53 15.37
C PRO A 85 -37.18 10.74 15.64
N THR A 86 -37.69 11.94 15.36
CA THR A 86 -39.13 12.22 15.29
C THR A 86 -39.51 12.95 14.00
N ARG A 87 -40.06 12.14 13.09
CA ARG A 87 -41.09 12.37 12.07
C ARG A 87 -41.86 13.71 12.17
N ARG A 88 -41.95 14.44 11.05
CA ARG A 88 -43.20 15.00 10.51
C ARG A 88 -43.07 15.44 9.05
N THR A 89 -44.08 15.03 8.28
CA THR A 89 -44.35 15.27 6.87
C THR A 89 -45.25 16.50 6.70
N SER A 90 -44.98 17.37 5.73
CA SER A 90 -45.98 17.92 4.79
C SER A 90 -45.34 18.94 3.84
N ASN A 91 -45.54 18.68 2.56
CA ASN A 91 -45.18 19.54 1.43
C ASN A 91 -46.07 20.80 1.35
N ALA A 92 -45.52 21.84 0.71
CA ALA A 92 -46.12 22.69 -0.33
C ALA A 92 -45.91 24.19 -0.06
N THR A 93 -45.12 24.85 -0.91
CA THR A 93 -45.54 25.87 -1.90
C THR A 93 -44.32 26.64 -2.42
N ALA A 94 -44.40 27.01 -3.69
CA ALA A 94 -43.38 27.67 -4.49
C ALA A 94 -43.31 29.19 -4.20
N GLU A 95 -42.16 29.82 -4.41
CA GLU A 95 -41.92 30.80 -5.48
C GLU A 95 -40.55 31.48 -5.34
N ASP A 96 -40.14 32.05 -6.47
CA ASP A 96 -38.87 32.59 -6.94
C ASP A 96 -38.16 33.60 -6.01
N GLU A 97 -36.84 33.75 -6.17
CA GLU A 97 -36.12 35.05 -6.17
C GLU A 97 -34.59 34.84 -6.16
N THR A 98 -33.96 35.51 -7.12
CA THR A 98 -32.55 35.52 -7.44
C THR A 98 -31.68 36.20 -6.36
N ALA A 99 -30.67 35.50 -5.85
CA ALA A 99 -29.52 36.14 -5.23
C ALA A 99 -28.24 35.36 -5.58
N SER A 100 -27.41 35.99 -6.41
CA SER A 100 -26.00 35.61 -6.55
C SER A 100 -25.35 35.65 -5.17
N SER A 101 -24.79 34.54 -4.73
CA SER A 101 -23.86 34.54 -3.60
C SER A 101 -22.75 33.55 -3.88
N LEU A 102 -21.60 34.16 -4.04
CA LEU A 102 -20.29 33.61 -4.28
C LEU A 102 -19.86 32.79 -3.04
N GLU A 103 -20.33 31.57 -2.89
CA GLU A 103 -19.74 30.60 -1.95
C GLU A 103 -19.44 29.29 -2.69
N GLY A 104 -18.37 29.34 -3.49
CA GLY A 104 -17.62 28.15 -3.84
C GLY A 104 -17.02 27.59 -2.56
N ALA A 105 -17.80 26.78 -1.86
CA ALA A 105 -17.37 26.00 -0.72
C ALA A 105 -16.07 25.28 -1.10
N PHE A 106 -14.98 25.71 -0.48
CA PHE A 106 -13.76 24.93 -0.43
C PHE A 106 -14.13 23.56 0.14
N SER A 107 -14.25 22.57 -0.74
CA SER A 107 -14.36 21.19 -0.34
C SER A 107 -13.10 20.86 0.43
N SER A 108 -13.25 20.81 1.76
CA SER A 108 -12.33 20.16 2.69
C SER A 108 -11.85 18.88 2.03
N GLY A 109 -10.55 18.81 1.69
CA GLY A 109 -9.96 17.75 0.88
C GLY A 109 -10.48 16.38 1.29
N GLY A 110 -11.36 15.82 0.46
CA GLY A 110 -12.13 14.62 0.81
C GLY A 110 -11.21 13.43 0.97
N GLU A 111 -11.44 12.64 2.03
CA GLU A 111 -10.91 11.28 2.05
C GLU A 111 -11.66 10.44 1.02
N GLU A 112 -10.95 9.71 0.18
CA GLU A 112 -11.53 8.73 -0.74
C GLU A 112 -11.19 7.33 -0.27
N ASP A 113 -12.20 6.47 -0.11
CA ASP A 113 -12.01 5.08 0.27
C ASP A 113 -12.11 4.14 -0.93
N PHE A 114 -11.20 3.17 -0.99
CA PHE A 114 -11.13 2.12 -2.01
C PHE A 114 -11.03 0.75 -1.36
N GLN A 115 -11.53 -0.26 -2.05
CA GLN A 115 -11.42 -1.66 -1.62
C GLN A 115 -10.82 -2.50 -2.72
N PHE A 116 -9.98 -3.46 -2.33
CA PHE A 116 -9.34 -4.40 -3.23
C PHE A 116 -9.45 -5.82 -2.69
N ASP A 117 -9.71 -6.77 -3.58
CA ASP A 117 -9.53 -8.18 -3.34
C ASP A 117 -8.25 -8.62 -4.06
N ALA A 118 -7.30 -9.20 -3.32
CA ALA A 118 -6.12 -9.84 -3.87
C ALA A 118 -6.32 -11.35 -3.89
N PHE A 119 -6.17 -11.97 -5.06
CA PHE A 119 -6.25 -13.41 -5.24
C PHE A 119 -4.85 -13.96 -5.47
N LEU A 120 -4.49 -15.01 -4.75
CA LEU A 120 -3.22 -15.70 -4.93
C LEU A 120 -3.47 -17.08 -5.53
N GLU A 121 -2.76 -17.34 -6.62
CA GLU A 121 -2.75 -18.61 -7.32
C GLU A 121 -1.30 -19.08 -7.53
N MET A 122 -1.12 -20.39 -7.52
CA MET A 122 0.15 -21.05 -7.78
C MET A 122 -0.07 -21.99 -8.95
N ARG A 123 0.82 -21.95 -9.94
CA ARG A 123 0.86 -22.92 -11.03
C ARG A 123 2.19 -23.65 -11.01
N GLU A 124 2.18 -24.93 -11.35
CA GLU A 124 3.36 -25.78 -11.42
C GLU A 124 3.56 -26.28 -12.83
N GLU A 125 4.81 -26.34 -13.26
CA GLU A 125 5.15 -26.97 -14.53
C GLU A 125 4.83 -28.48 -14.51
N ASP A 126 4.15 -28.93 -15.55
CA ASP A 126 3.88 -30.32 -15.85
C ASP A 126 4.47 -30.66 -17.22
N ALA A 127 5.30 -31.70 -17.27
CA ALA A 127 6.05 -32.10 -18.47
C ALA A 127 5.17 -32.40 -19.70
N LYS A 128 3.85 -32.63 -19.53
CA LYS A 128 2.93 -32.92 -20.63
C LYS A 128 1.90 -31.82 -20.89
N ARG A 129 1.64 -30.95 -19.92
CA ARG A 129 0.51 -30.01 -19.94
C ARG A 129 0.89 -28.56 -19.69
N GLY A 130 2.18 -28.24 -19.59
CA GLY A 130 2.65 -26.90 -19.24
C GLY A 130 2.29 -26.55 -17.80
N PHE A 131 2.04 -25.27 -17.52
CA PHE A 131 1.73 -24.81 -16.16
C PHE A 131 0.30 -25.12 -15.72
N MET A 132 0.16 -25.94 -14.68
CA MET A 132 -1.11 -26.39 -14.13
C MET A 132 -1.37 -25.78 -12.74
N ILE A 133 -2.62 -25.38 -12.46
CA ILE A 133 -3.00 -24.81 -11.15
C ILE A 133 -2.78 -25.83 -10.03
N CYS A 134 -2.11 -25.39 -8.97
CA CYS A 134 -1.86 -26.18 -7.77
C CYS A 134 -3.14 -26.36 -6.95
N PRO A 135 -3.43 -27.57 -6.43
CA PRO A 135 -4.52 -27.76 -5.50
C PRO A 135 -4.32 -26.93 -4.23
N GLN A 136 -5.43 -26.45 -3.68
CA GLN A 136 -5.40 -25.73 -2.41
C GLN A 136 -6.64 -25.98 -1.58
N GLU A 137 -6.46 -25.97 -0.26
CA GLU A 137 -7.53 -26.10 0.72
C GLU A 137 -7.24 -25.24 1.95
N LYS A 138 -8.21 -24.45 2.43
CA LYS A 138 -8.09 -23.63 3.65
C LYS A 138 -6.81 -22.78 3.69
N ASN A 139 -6.53 -22.06 2.59
CA ASN A 139 -5.32 -21.25 2.39
C ASN A 139 -4.01 -22.06 2.50
N CYS A 140 -4.04 -23.35 2.16
CA CYS A 140 -2.89 -24.24 2.13
C CYS A 140 -2.70 -24.81 0.72
N PHE A 141 -1.64 -24.39 0.04
CA PHE A 141 -1.25 -24.93 -1.26
C PHE A 141 -0.63 -26.32 -1.11
N LYS A 142 -0.93 -27.22 -2.05
CA LYS A 142 -0.20 -28.46 -2.25
C LYS A 142 0.79 -28.23 -3.38
N LEU A 143 2.07 -28.25 -3.04
CA LEU A 143 3.17 -27.99 -3.95
C LEU A 143 4.09 -29.21 -3.98
N ARG A 144 4.77 -29.42 -5.09
CA ARG A 144 5.82 -30.44 -5.22
C ARG A 144 7.18 -29.78 -5.13
N ARG A 145 8.14 -30.46 -4.51
CA ARG A 145 9.54 -30.05 -4.61
C ARG A 145 10.06 -30.16 -6.04
N ASP A 146 11.16 -29.48 -6.32
CA ASP A 146 11.98 -29.57 -7.53
C ASP A 146 11.22 -29.32 -8.83
N ARG A 147 10.15 -28.52 -8.74
CA ARG A 147 9.37 -28.05 -9.89
C ARG A 147 9.30 -26.54 -9.93
N GLU A 148 9.49 -26.01 -11.12
CA GLU A 148 9.23 -24.61 -11.39
C GLU A 148 7.76 -24.25 -11.16
N LYS A 149 7.56 -23.07 -10.57
CA LYS A 149 6.24 -22.54 -10.25
C LYS A 149 6.06 -21.16 -10.84
N ARG A 150 4.83 -20.83 -11.20
CA ARG A 150 4.40 -19.44 -11.40
C ARG A 150 3.55 -18.99 -10.25
N VAL A 151 3.95 -17.88 -9.64
CA VAL A 151 3.19 -17.20 -8.60
C VAL A 151 2.36 -16.13 -9.29
N VAL A 152 1.03 -16.23 -9.18
CA VAL A 152 0.09 -15.33 -9.83
C VAL A 152 -0.69 -14.59 -8.75
N VAL A 153 -0.61 -13.27 -8.76
CA VAL A 153 -1.43 -12.40 -7.90
C VAL A 153 -2.35 -11.58 -8.78
N VAL A 154 -3.65 -11.69 -8.52
CA VAL A 154 -4.68 -10.90 -9.20
C VAL A 154 -5.20 -9.86 -8.22
N LEU A 155 -5.00 -8.58 -8.55
CA LEU A 155 -5.51 -7.45 -7.78
C LEU A 155 -6.79 -6.95 -8.44
N GLN A 156 -7.92 -7.04 -7.74
CA GLN A 156 -9.22 -6.57 -8.24
C GLN A 156 -9.72 -5.44 -7.35
N GLN A 157 -9.92 -4.25 -7.91
CA GLN A 157 -10.57 -3.17 -7.19
C GLN A 157 -12.09 -3.41 -7.13
N THR A 158 -12.61 -3.64 -5.94
CA THR A 158 -14.03 -3.99 -5.71
C THR A 158 -14.89 -2.78 -5.39
N ALA A 159 -14.31 -1.71 -4.82
CA ALA A 159 -15.03 -0.46 -4.52
C ALA A 159 -14.13 0.78 -4.63
N GLY A 160 -14.79 1.94 -4.69
CA GLY A 160 -14.15 3.26 -4.64
C GLY A 160 -14.73 4.23 -5.67
N PRO A 161 -14.50 5.54 -5.49
CA PRO A 161 -15.09 6.60 -6.32
C PRO A 161 -14.53 6.65 -7.75
N LYS A 162 -13.32 6.11 -7.96
CA LYS A 162 -12.64 6.04 -9.26
C LYS A 162 -11.81 4.77 -9.37
N ILE A 163 -11.44 4.40 -10.60
CA ILE A 163 -10.54 3.27 -10.85
C ILE A 163 -9.10 3.72 -10.62
N LEU A 164 -8.37 3.01 -9.76
CA LEU A 164 -6.96 3.23 -9.49
C LEU A 164 -6.13 2.29 -10.35
N THR A 165 -5.53 2.83 -11.42
CA THR A 165 -4.73 2.03 -12.33
C THR A 165 -3.34 1.75 -11.79
N VAL A 166 -2.83 0.54 -11.98
CA VAL A 166 -1.44 0.20 -11.61
C VAL A 166 -0.49 0.86 -12.60
N LYS A 167 0.24 1.90 -12.18
CA LYS A 167 1.26 2.58 -12.99
C LYS A 167 2.52 1.74 -13.14
N LYS A 168 2.95 1.12 -12.04
CA LYS A 168 4.19 0.32 -11.96
C LYS A 168 4.03 -0.81 -10.96
N CYS A 169 4.66 -1.94 -11.22
CA CYS A 169 4.84 -3.03 -10.27
C CYS A 169 6.35 -3.18 -10.01
N PHE A 170 6.77 -3.00 -8.76
CA PHE A 170 8.18 -3.01 -8.37
C PHE A 170 8.67 -4.39 -7.96
N GLY A 171 7.76 -5.33 -7.78
CA GLY A 171 8.13 -6.71 -7.53
C GLY A 171 7.00 -7.56 -7.02
N LEU A 172 7.10 -8.85 -7.35
CA LEU A 172 6.40 -9.92 -6.66
C LEU A 172 7.45 -10.65 -5.82
N LEU A 173 7.26 -10.64 -4.50
CA LEU A 173 8.18 -11.21 -3.54
C LEU A 173 7.58 -12.44 -2.87
N LEU A 174 8.44 -13.41 -2.54
CA LEU A 174 8.08 -14.63 -1.85
C LEU A 174 9.05 -14.89 -0.68
N GLY A 175 8.53 -15.34 0.46
CA GLY A 175 9.35 -15.74 1.60
C GLY A 175 8.73 -16.88 2.41
N ALA A 176 9.58 -17.67 3.05
CA ALA A 176 9.19 -18.73 3.98
C ALA A 176 8.90 -18.14 5.37
N GLY A 177 7.67 -18.29 5.86
CA GLY A 177 7.24 -17.80 7.17
C GLY A 177 6.05 -16.85 7.15
N ARG A 178 5.88 -16.12 8.25
CA ARG A 178 4.82 -15.12 8.48
C ARG A 178 5.43 -13.89 9.12
N ASN A 179 4.75 -12.74 8.99
CA ASN A 179 5.22 -11.47 9.56
C ASN A 179 6.68 -11.14 9.18
N LEU A 180 7.05 -11.49 7.95
CA LEU A 180 8.41 -11.33 7.44
C LEU A 180 8.74 -9.84 7.26
N ARG A 181 10.00 -9.48 7.48
CA ARG A 181 10.50 -8.17 7.08
C ARG A 181 10.74 -8.19 5.58
N HIS A 182 10.82 -7.01 4.97
CA HIS A 182 11.12 -6.90 3.55
C HIS A 182 12.45 -7.59 3.17
N SER A 183 13.46 -7.49 4.02
CA SER A 183 14.77 -8.15 3.85
C SER A 183 14.72 -9.67 3.86
N ASP A 184 13.66 -10.25 4.42
CA ASP A 184 13.50 -11.69 4.59
C ASP A 184 12.68 -12.30 3.44
N MET A 185 12.28 -11.47 2.48
CA MET A 185 11.54 -11.87 1.28
C MET A 185 12.43 -11.78 0.05
N HIS A 186 12.25 -12.73 -0.86
CA HIS A 186 13.00 -12.81 -2.10
C HIS A 186 12.19 -12.26 -3.26
N LEU A 187 12.76 -11.35 -4.05
CA LEU A 187 12.15 -10.85 -5.28
C LEU A 187 12.18 -11.95 -6.35
N LEU A 188 11.01 -12.30 -6.89
CA LEU A 188 10.89 -13.27 -7.98
C LEU A 188 11.07 -12.60 -9.34
N GLU A 189 11.46 -13.40 -10.32
CA GLU A 189 11.60 -12.95 -11.70
C GLU A 189 10.21 -12.77 -12.33
N MET A 190 9.86 -11.54 -12.70
CA MET A 190 8.58 -11.22 -13.31
C MET A 190 8.51 -11.81 -14.72
N VAL A 191 7.40 -12.49 -15.07
CA VAL A 191 7.22 -13.10 -16.40
C VAL A 191 7.04 -12.04 -17.50
N SER A 192 6.59 -10.85 -17.13
CA SER A 192 6.44 -9.71 -18.04
C SER A 192 6.98 -8.45 -17.38
N GLU A 193 7.76 -7.66 -18.14
CA GLU A 193 8.25 -6.33 -17.73
C GLU A 193 7.09 -5.33 -17.47
N TYR A 194 5.92 -5.60 -18.05
CA TYR A 194 4.72 -4.78 -17.87
C TYR A 194 3.62 -5.61 -17.19
N VAL A 195 2.93 -5.02 -16.21
CA VAL A 195 1.70 -5.58 -15.65
C VAL A 195 0.74 -5.83 -16.80
N PHE A 196 0.24 -7.05 -16.94
CA PHE A 196 -0.57 -7.43 -18.08
C PHE A 196 -1.89 -6.64 -18.07
N PHE A 197 -1.99 -5.60 -18.89
CA PHE A 197 -3.25 -4.89 -19.21
C PHE A 197 -4.09 -5.65 -20.25
N GLU A 198 -3.45 -6.50 -21.05
CA GLU A 198 -4.02 -7.01 -22.32
C GLU A 198 -4.33 -8.52 -22.31
N TYR A 199 -3.86 -9.28 -21.32
CA TYR A 199 -4.06 -10.74 -21.21
C TYR A 199 -5.39 -11.18 -20.56
N CYS A 200 -6.39 -10.30 -20.46
CA CYS A 200 -7.73 -10.67 -20.01
C CYS A 200 -8.50 -11.53 -21.02
N ASN A 201 -8.02 -11.73 -22.26
CA ASN A 201 -8.76 -12.49 -23.27
C ASN A 201 -8.66 -14.02 -23.12
N ASP A 202 -7.52 -14.57 -22.68
CA ASP A 202 -7.31 -16.04 -22.60
C ASP A 202 -7.43 -16.57 -21.15
N TYR A 203 -6.99 -15.78 -20.16
CA TYR A 203 -7.07 -16.18 -18.75
C TYR A 203 -8.51 -16.20 -18.20
N SER A 204 -9.37 -15.30 -18.68
CA SER A 204 -10.78 -15.20 -18.32
C SER A 204 -11.60 -16.42 -18.76
N GLN A 205 -11.24 -17.05 -19.88
CA GLN A 205 -11.87 -18.28 -20.37
C GLN A 205 -11.63 -19.47 -19.42
N SER A 206 -10.49 -19.51 -18.73
CA SER A 206 -10.13 -20.59 -17.80
C SER A 206 -10.60 -20.39 -16.35
N THR A 207 -10.80 -19.13 -15.92
CA THR A 207 -11.20 -18.78 -14.53
C THR A 207 -12.61 -18.17 -14.41
N GLY A 208 -13.32 -17.96 -15.53
CA GLY A 208 -14.69 -17.44 -15.56
C GLY A 208 -14.83 -15.98 -15.13
N ARG A 209 -13.74 -15.21 -15.13
CA ARG A 209 -13.72 -13.80 -14.69
C ARG A 209 -13.56 -12.89 -15.90
N GLY A 210 -14.62 -12.18 -16.26
CA GLY A 210 -14.66 -11.28 -17.42
C GLY A 210 -13.63 -10.15 -17.37
N ASN A 211 -13.38 -9.53 -18.52
CA ASN A 211 -12.47 -8.41 -18.68
C ASN A 211 -13.00 -7.18 -17.92
N ASP A 212 -12.41 -6.89 -16.76
CA ASP A 212 -12.77 -5.74 -15.93
C ASP A 212 -11.54 -4.83 -15.81
N ALA A 213 -11.70 -3.56 -16.20
CA ALA A 213 -10.66 -2.52 -16.12
C ALA A 213 -10.14 -2.28 -14.68
N ARG A 214 -10.80 -2.91 -13.68
CA ARG A 214 -10.44 -2.91 -12.27
C ARG A 214 -9.53 -4.07 -11.85
N THR A 215 -9.12 -4.93 -12.78
CA THR A 215 -8.35 -6.15 -12.49
C THR A 215 -6.94 -6.06 -13.06
N TYR A 216 -5.93 -6.38 -12.25
CA TYR A 216 -4.52 -6.41 -12.62
C TYR A 216 -3.92 -7.77 -12.27
N ILE A 217 -3.15 -8.35 -13.18
CA ILE A 217 -2.50 -9.65 -12.99
C ILE A 217 -0.98 -9.44 -12.95
N VAL A 218 -0.38 -9.91 -11.86
CA VAL A 218 1.06 -9.89 -11.62
C VAL A 218 1.52 -11.33 -11.54
N GLU A 219 2.43 -11.74 -12.43
CA GLU A 219 2.93 -13.10 -12.53
C GLU A 219 4.46 -13.12 -12.49
N ALA A 220 5.02 -14.02 -11.67
CA ALA A 220 6.46 -14.21 -11.54
C ALA A 220 6.83 -15.70 -11.47
N VAL A 221 8.04 -16.02 -11.92
CA VAL A 221 8.62 -17.36 -11.88
C VAL A 221 9.30 -17.58 -10.52
N TRP A 222 9.01 -18.73 -9.93
CA TRP A 222 9.71 -19.28 -8.78
C TRP A 222 10.45 -20.55 -9.22
N HIS A 223 11.78 -20.41 -9.34
CA HIS A 223 12.66 -21.55 -9.61
C HIS A 223 12.94 -22.35 -8.32
N PRO A 224 12.96 -23.70 -8.40
CA PRO A 224 13.17 -24.56 -7.22
C PRO A 224 14.58 -24.46 -6.64
N HIS A 225 15.56 -24.02 -7.44
CA HIS A 225 16.97 -23.92 -7.05
C HIS A 225 17.31 -22.66 -6.24
N LEU A 226 16.33 -21.80 -5.95
CA LEU A 226 16.54 -20.61 -5.14
C LEU A 226 16.77 -20.99 -3.67
N GLN A 227 18.02 -20.89 -3.20
CA GLN A 227 18.43 -21.28 -1.84
C GLN A 227 17.61 -20.57 -0.74
N ASN A 228 17.27 -19.29 -0.93
CA ASN A 228 16.44 -18.53 0.01
C ASN A 228 15.03 -19.13 0.22
N LEU A 229 14.60 -19.97 -0.71
CA LEU A 229 13.29 -20.64 -0.72
C LEU A 229 13.40 -22.15 -0.53
N GLU A 230 14.56 -22.67 -0.11
CA GLU A 230 14.79 -24.10 0.12
C GLU A 230 13.77 -24.70 1.10
N VAL A 231 13.37 -23.93 2.13
CA VAL A 231 12.32 -24.33 3.07
C VAL A 231 10.99 -24.61 2.36
N LEU A 232 10.67 -23.85 1.31
CA LEU A 232 9.46 -24.04 0.49
C LEU A 232 9.67 -25.07 -0.63
N ASN A 233 10.87 -25.63 -0.75
CA ASN A 233 11.21 -26.72 -1.68
C ASN A 233 11.54 -28.05 -0.95
N THR A 234 11.52 -28.06 0.39
CA THR A 234 11.79 -29.25 1.20
C THR A 234 10.49 -29.97 1.55
N GLU A 235 10.45 -31.30 1.37
CA GLU A 235 9.24 -32.08 1.70
C GLU A 235 8.82 -31.86 3.15
N THR A 236 7.54 -31.56 3.32
CA THR A 236 6.96 -31.40 4.65
C THR A 236 6.62 -32.77 5.23
N PRO A 237 7.01 -33.08 6.49
CA PRO A 237 6.57 -34.28 7.17
C PRO A 237 5.05 -34.45 7.13
N ARG A 238 4.58 -35.69 7.25
CA ARG A 238 3.15 -36.01 7.15
C ARG A 238 2.33 -35.11 8.10
N GLU A 239 1.25 -34.53 7.57
CA GLU A 239 0.31 -33.63 8.29
C GLU A 239 0.87 -32.27 8.73
N THR A 240 2.15 -31.99 8.48
CA THR A 240 2.73 -30.68 8.73
C THR A 240 2.53 -29.75 7.54
N ARG A 241 2.80 -28.46 7.76
CA ARG A 241 2.72 -27.40 6.76
C ARG A 241 3.72 -26.31 7.11
N VAL A 242 4.25 -25.65 6.10
CA VAL A 242 5.08 -24.45 6.24
C VAL A 242 4.23 -23.22 5.97
N PHE A 243 4.59 -22.10 6.59
CA PHE A 243 3.99 -20.82 6.25
C PHE A 243 4.78 -20.18 5.11
N MET A 244 4.08 -19.42 4.28
CA MET A 244 4.70 -18.61 3.24
C MET A 244 3.98 -17.27 3.15
N THR A 245 4.73 -16.25 2.75
CA THR A 245 4.25 -14.89 2.57
C THR A 245 4.56 -14.45 1.15
N VAL A 246 3.55 -13.96 0.42
CA VAL A 246 3.66 -13.38 -0.91
C VAL A 246 3.34 -11.90 -0.82
N ALA A 247 4.21 -11.05 -1.34
CA ALA A 247 3.97 -9.60 -1.38
C ALA A 247 4.06 -9.07 -2.81
N VAL A 248 3.20 -8.10 -3.14
CA VAL A 248 3.23 -7.38 -4.41
C VAL A 248 3.27 -5.90 -4.13
N ASP A 249 4.27 -5.23 -4.70
CA ASP A 249 4.47 -3.78 -4.55
C ASP A 249 4.07 -3.06 -5.83
N VAL A 250 3.04 -2.21 -5.75
CA VAL A 250 2.55 -1.44 -6.91
C VAL A 250 2.49 0.05 -6.61
N ILE A 251 2.68 0.88 -7.63
CA ILE A 251 2.29 2.29 -7.60
C ILE A 251 0.96 2.43 -8.33
N LEU A 252 -0.02 3.02 -7.68
CA LEU A 252 -1.35 3.28 -8.23
C LEU A 252 -1.45 4.71 -8.75
N THR A 253 -2.30 4.95 -9.75
CA THR A 253 -2.50 6.29 -10.31
C THR A 253 -3.05 7.25 -9.26
N GLY A 254 -2.37 8.39 -9.09
CA GLY A 254 -2.70 9.39 -8.08
C GLY A 254 -2.07 9.14 -6.71
N ILE A 255 -1.27 8.07 -6.57
CA ILE A 255 -0.60 7.70 -5.34
C ILE A 255 0.88 7.53 -5.64
N ASP A 256 1.72 8.41 -5.09
CA ASP A 256 3.17 8.38 -5.37
C ASP A 256 3.92 7.37 -4.49
N GLU A 257 3.32 6.95 -3.36
CA GLU A 257 3.88 5.93 -2.48
C GLU A 257 3.53 4.51 -2.96
N PRO A 258 4.46 3.54 -2.88
CA PRO A 258 4.16 2.15 -3.23
C PRO A 258 3.18 1.53 -2.24
N VAL A 259 2.15 0.88 -2.76
CA VAL A 259 1.15 0.11 -2.03
C VAL A 259 1.55 -1.37 -2.07
N ARG A 260 1.73 -1.97 -0.88
CA ARG A 260 2.10 -3.37 -0.72
C ARG A 260 0.88 -4.24 -0.40
N PHE A 261 0.54 -5.15 -1.29
CA PHE A 261 -0.38 -6.25 -1.02
C PHE A 261 0.41 -7.39 -0.39
N ASN A 262 0.03 -7.88 0.80
CA ASN A 262 0.81 -8.86 1.55
C ASN A 262 -0.05 -10.04 2.02
N MET A 263 0.11 -11.18 1.35
CA MET A 263 -0.72 -12.36 1.50
C MET A 263 0.00 -13.45 2.26
N GLU A 264 -0.62 -13.94 3.34
CA GLU A 264 -0.06 -15.03 4.15
C GLU A 264 -0.86 -16.30 3.95
N CYS A 265 -0.17 -17.36 3.54
CA CYS A 265 -0.79 -18.67 3.34
C CYS A 265 0.14 -19.78 3.85
N LYS A 266 -0.32 -21.01 3.68
CA LYS A 266 0.41 -22.22 4.04
C LYS A 266 0.76 -22.98 2.77
N ALA A 267 1.82 -23.77 2.83
CA ALA A 267 2.12 -24.77 1.83
C ALA A 267 2.41 -26.11 2.50
N ARG A 268 2.03 -27.17 1.80
CA ARG A 268 2.48 -28.52 2.08
C ARG A 268 3.28 -28.97 0.87
N ILE A 269 4.54 -29.32 1.10
CA ILE A 269 5.48 -29.70 0.06
C ILE A 269 5.52 -31.22 -0.01
N PHE A 270 5.24 -31.75 -1.18
CA PHE A 270 5.21 -33.17 -1.50
C PHE A 270 6.41 -33.54 -2.36
N HIS A 271 6.64 -34.84 -2.49
CA HIS A 271 7.59 -35.40 -3.44
C HIS A 271 7.32 -34.91 -4.88
N GLU A 272 8.38 -34.80 -5.68
CA GLU A 272 8.36 -34.26 -7.07
C GLU A 272 7.37 -35.00 -8.00
N HIS A 273 7.06 -36.26 -7.67
CA HIS A 273 6.20 -37.15 -8.44
C HIS A 273 4.83 -37.41 -7.79
N GLU A 274 4.46 -36.69 -6.73
CA GLU A 274 3.18 -36.88 -6.05
C GLU A 274 1.99 -36.63 -7.00
N ARG A 275 0.96 -37.49 -6.94
CA ARG A 275 -0.23 -37.35 -7.79
C ARG A 275 -1.41 -36.79 -7.01
N PHE A 276 -1.94 -35.65 -7.46
CA PHE A 276 -3.13 -35.05 -6.90
C PHE A 276 -4.39 -35.51 -7.64
N TRP A 277 -5.19 -36.37 -7.01
CA TRP A 277 -6.40 -36.94 -7.61
C TRP A 277 -7.60 -35.97 -7.65
N TYR A 278 -7.65 -35.00 -6.71
CA TYR A 278 -8.70 -34.00 -6.62
C TYR A 278 -8.08 -32.60 -6.48
N VAL A 279 -8.41 -31.71 -7.42
CA VAL A 279 -7.94 -30.33 -7.43
C VAL A 279 -9.06 -29.42 -6.93
N SER A 280 -9.01 -29.05 -5.65
CA SER A 280 -9.79 -27.91 -5.17
C SER A 280 -9.14 -26.63 -5.70
N ARG A 281 -9.94 -25.80 -6.39
CA ARG A 281 -9.50 -24.56 -7.06
C ARG A 281 -9.97 -23.29 -6.35
N ARG A 282 -10.26 -23.35 -5.05
CA ARG A 282 -10.71 -22.15 -4.32
C ARG A 282 -9.54 -21.20 -4.08
N PRO A 283 -9.44 -20.05 -4.78
CA PRO A 283 -8.31 -19.12 -4.64
C PRO A 283 -8.15 -18.65 -3.19
N VAL A 284 -6.90 -18.41 -2.76
CA VAL A 284 -6.65 -17.63 -1.54
C VAL A 284 -7.04 -16.20 -1.85
N VAL A 285 -7.96 -15.63 -1.07
CA VAL A 285 -8.45 -14.26 -1.25
C VAL A 285 -8.22 -13.47 0.02
N GLU A 286 -7.68 -12.27 -0.14
CA GLU A 286 -7.53 -11.32 0.95
C GLU A 286 -8.08 -9.95 0.57
N LYS A 287 -8.70 -9.28 1.53
CA LYS A 287 -9.35 -7.97 1.34
C LYS A 287 -8.52 -6.85 1.92
N TYR A 288 -8.42 -5.77 1.17
CA TYR A 288 -7.64 -4.59 1.52
C TYR A 288 -8.47 -3.32 1.38
N PHE A 289 -8.14 -2.34 2.21
CA PHE A 289 -8.75 -1.03 2.24
C PHE A 289 -7.68 0.03 2.08
N LEU A 290 -7.94 1.00 1.19
CA LEU A 290 -7.11 2.16 0.96
C LEU A 290 -7.94 3.40 1.18
N THR A 291 -7.51 4.26 2.10
CA THR A 291 -8.04 5.62 2.22
C THR A 291 -6.99 6.58 1.70
N THR A 292 -7.32 7.36 0.68
CA THR A 292 -6.47 8.44 0.19
C THR A 292 -6.98 9.78 0.74
N ARG A 293 -6.09 10.74 0.98
CA ARG A 293 -6.47 12.14 1.24
C ARG A 293 -5.83 13.02 0.19
N LEU A 294 -6.64 13.86 -0.46
CA LEU A 294 -6.14 14.88 -1.36
C LEU A 294 -5.41 15.95 -0.55
N ILE A 295 -4.11 16.15 -0.82
CA ILE A 295 -3.38 17.29 -0.26
C ILE A 295 -3.57 18.46 -1.22
N ILE A 296 -4.46 19.39 -0.86
CA ILE A 296 -4.51 20.70 -1.52
C ILE A 296 -3.28 21.48 -1.04
N THR A 297 -2.19 21.37 -1.78
CA THR A 297 -1.10 22.34 -1.67
C THR A 297 -1.53 23.59 -2.44
N GLY A 298 -1.50 24.75 -1.78
CA GLY A 298 -2.04 26.00 -2.30
C GLY A 298 -1.52 26.31 -3.71
N MET A 299 -2.45 26.58 -4.62
CA MET A 299 -2.25 27.07 -6.00
C MET A 299 -1.05 26.46 -6.74
N MET A 300 -1.16 25.19 -7.15
CA MET A 300 -0.51 24.75 -8.39
C MET A 300 -1.56 24.51 -9.46
N SER A 301 -1.55 25.39 -10.45
CA SER A 301 -2.18 25.20 -11.75
C SER A 301 -1.55 23.98 -12.41
N CYS A 302 -2.37 22.97 -12.70
CA CYS A 302 -2.11 21.83 -13.58
C CYS A 302 -1.02 20.84 -13.11
N TYR A 303 -1.32 19.54 -13.28
CA TYR A 303 -0.50 18.34 -12.97
C TYR A 303 -0.63 17.79 -11.53
N GLN A 304 -1.27 16.61 -11.47
CA GLN A 304 -1.54 15.68 -10.36
C GLN A 304 -1.05 16.07 -8.95
N MET A 305 -2.02 16.34 -8.06
CA MET A 305 -1.77 16.55 -6.63
C MET A 305 -1.48 15.22 -5.91
N PRO A 306 -0.43 15.14 -5.08
CA PRO A 306 -0.06 13.93 -4.35
C PRO A 306 -1.08 13.61 -3.25
N MET A 307 -1.46 12.34 -3.10
CA MET A 307 -2.36 11.86 -2.05
C MET A 307 -1.59 11.16 -0.93
N THR A 308 -1.88 11.46 0.34
CA THR A 308 -1.43 10.60 1.45
C THR A 308 -2.33 9.38 1.57
N THR A 309 -1.77 8.21 1.89
CA THR A 309 -2.54 6.96 1.98
C THR A 309 -2.57 6.33 3.36
N ARG A 310 -3.69 5.70 3.71
CA ARG A 310 -3.79 4.71 4.78
C ARG A 310 -4.18 3.38 4.17
N TRP A 311 -3.30 2.39 4.31
CA TRP A 311 -3.47 1.05 3.77
C TRP A 311 -3.64 0.04 4.90
N GLY A 312 -4.66 -0.80 4.80
CA GLY A 312 -4.98 -1.79 5.81
C GLY A 312 -5.51 -3.09 5.20
N LYS A 313 -5.26 -4.19 5.90
CA LYS A 313 -5.73 -5.52 5.54
C LYS A 313 -6.86 -5.95 6.48
N GLN A 314 -7.91 -6.56 5.94
CA GLN A 314 -8.97 -7.13 6.76
C GLN A 314 -8.53 -8.47 7.34
N THR A 315 -8.44 -8.59 8.66
CA THR A 315 -8.34 -9.88 9.36
C THR A 315 -9.70 -10.19 10.00
N SER A 316 -10.22 -11.41 9.81
CA SER A 316 -11.59 -11.77 10.18
C SER A 316 -11.91 -11.58 11.67
N GLN A 317 -13.11 -11.03 11.91
CA GLN A 317 -13.85 -10.78 13.15
C GLN A 317 -13.14 -9.93 14.23
N THR A 318 -13.50 -8.64 14.25
CA THR A 318 -13.32 -7.62 15.32
C THR A 318 -12.13 -6.66 15.29
N GLY A 319 -11.24 -6.67 14.28
CA GLY A 319 -10.15 -5.68 14.24
C GLY A 319 -9.60 -5.36 12.86
N LEU A 320 -9.46 -4.06 12.56
CA LEU A 320 -8.63 -3.54 11.47
C LEU A 320 -7.16 -3.59 11.92
N CYS A 321 -6.33 -4.35 11.22
CA CYS A 321 -4.88 -4.24 11.38
C CYS A 321 -4.40 -3.15 10.43
N LEU A 322 -4.23 -1.93 10.95
CA LEU A 322 -3.57 -0.84 10.25
C LEU A 322 -2.07 -1.18 10.16
N SER A 323 -1.64 -1.76 9.04
CA SER A 323 -0.23 -1.82 8.73
C SER A 323 0.26 -0.41 8.43
N ARG A 324 0.92 0.23 9.42
CA ARG A 324 1.87 1.32 9.13
C ARG A 324 2.78 0.84 8.01
N ALA A 325 2.85 1.57 6.89
CA ALA A 325 3.90 1.38 5.90
C ALA A 325 5.25 1.28 6.64
N CYS A 326 5.92 0.14 6.47
CA CYS A 326 7.09 -0.24 7.22
C CYS A 326 8.29 0.61 6.77
N LEU A 327 8.47 1.78 7.37
CA LEU A 327 9.73 2.54 7.30
C LEU A 327 10.71 1.95 8.33
N ARG A 328 11.43 0.90 7.92
CA ARG A 328 12.73 0.56 8.50
C ARG A 328 13.74 0.40 7.36
N ASN A 329 14.45 1.47 7.04
CA ASN A 329 15.82 1.36 6.55
C ASN A 329 16.75 1.91 7.64
N ARG A 330 17.40 0.97 8.33
CA ARG A 330 18.68 1.17 9.02
C ARG A 330 19.72 1.31 7.91
N VAL A 331 20.40 2.44 7.86
CA VAL A 331 21.65 2.60 7.10
C VAL A 331 22.78 2.28 8.08
N VAL A 332 23.70 1.39 7.68
CA VAL A 332 25.03 1.23 8.30
C VAL A 332 25.87 2.43 7.97
#